data_AF-A0A2P4PTD8-F1
#
_entry.id   AF-A0A2P4PTD8-F1
#
_cell.length_a   1.000
_cell.length_b   1.000
_cell.length_c   1.000
_cell.angle_alpha   90.00
_cell.angle_beta   90.00
_cell.angle_gamma   90.00
#
_symmetry.space_group_name_H-M   'P 1'
#
loop_
_entity.id
_entity.type
_entity.pdbx_description
1 polymer ?
#
loop_
_entity_poly.entity_id
_entity_poly.type
_entity_poly.pdbx_seq_one_letter_code
_entity_poly.pdbx_strand_id
1 'polypeptide(L)'
;ISRRNTKKSSEAEKRIRLSDDNVKVNKKTIEKLLRTNLQIISKLEVLITGQKNLETCLSGIEKKLNNNNKNNNNTIDLEYIKELVKKVSKILFENFVYPSQDEYKLATEKYLKDENPEFIRQFKKNQWIIFFEKKLPRLSIRETFTFRVKDVMYSIFKVTGHKLPSINTQASLSMIQEWKSKAVVKRCYNNLFKKVKD
;
A
#
# COMPACT_ATOMS: atom_id res chain seq x y z
N ILE A 1 -27.39 -103.41 -14.96
CA ILE A 1 -26.57 -102.19 -15.12
C ILE A 1 -27.53 -101.05 -15.51
N SER A 2 -28.07 -100.25 -14.57
CA SER A 2 -28.99 -99.15 -14.97
C SER A 2 -29.05 -97.94 -14.01
N ARG A 3 -28.49 -98.02 -12.80
CA ARG A 3 -28.53 -96.91 -11.82
C ARG A 3 -27.40 -95.86 -11.94
N ARG A 4 -26.39 -96.06 -12.80
CA ARG A 4 -25.25 -95.12 -12.92
C ARG A 4 -25.48 -93.95 -13.89
N ASN A 5 -26.34 -94.10 -14.90
CA ASN A 5 -26.50 -93.08 -15.95
C ASN A 5 -27.47 -91.95 -15.56
N THR A 6 -28.50 -92.23 -14.78
CA THR A 6 -29.48 -91.22 -14.34
C THR A 6 -28.90 -90.21 -13.35
N LYS A 7 -27.98 -90.64 -12.47
CA LYS A 7 -27.34 -89.77 -11.48
C LYS A 7 -26.41 -88.75 -12.14
N LYS A 8 -25.59 -89.18 -13.13
CA LYS A 8 -24.72 -88.29 -13.94
C LYS A 8 -25.52 -87.26 -14.75
N SER A 9 -26.66 -87.64 -15.33
CA SER A 9 -27.52 -86.72 -16.07
C SER A 9 -28.08 -85.60 -15.16
N SER A 10 -28.57 -85.96 -13.97
CA SER A 10 -29.11 -84.97 -13.02
C SER A 10 -28.07 -83.98 -12.47
N GLU A 11 -26.81 -84.44 -12.37
CA GLU A 11 -25.70 -83.62 -11.89
C GLU A 11 -25.23 -82.62 -12.96
N ALA A 12 -25.22 -83.05 -14.23
CA ALA A 12 -24.92 -82.18 -15.37
C ALA A 12 -25.99 -81.08 -15.53
N GLU A 13 -27.28 -81.43 -15.43
CA GLU A 13 -28.38 -80.44 -15.49
C GLU A 13 -28.35 -79.45 -14.32
N LYS A 14 -28.02 -79.90 -13.09
CA LYS A 14 -27.82 -78.99 -11.96
C LYS A 14 -26.65 -78.05 -12.17
N ARG A 15 -25.53 -78.52 -12.73
CA ARG A 15 -24.36 -77.68 -13.04
C ARG A 15 -24.66 -76.65 -14.12
N ILE A 16 -25.41 -77.03 -15.16
CA ILE A 16 -25.85 -76.10 -16.22
C ILE A 16 -26.77 -75.02 -15.65
N ARG A 17 -27.79 -75.40 -14.86
CA ARG A 17 -28.70 -74.44 -14.21
C ARG A 17 -27.97 -73.49 -13.26
N LEU A 18 -27.05 -74.00 -12.43
CA LEU A 18 -26.21 -73.19 -11.56
C LEU A 18 -25.33 -72.21 -12.35
N SER A 19 -24.79 -72.64 -13.49
CA SER A 19 -23.98 -71.79 -14.37
C SER A 19 -24.82 -70.67 -15.01
N ASP A 20 -26.00 -70.99 -15.53
CA ASP A 20 -26.90 -70.01 -16.16
C ASP A 20 -27.46 -69.00 -15.16
N ASP A 21 -27.80 -69.44 -13.95
CA ASP A 21 -28.23 -68.55 -12.87
C ASP A 21 -27.10 -67.60 -12.45
N ASN A 22 -25.86 -68.08 -12.38
CA ASN A 22 -24.70 -67.25 -12.03
C ASN A 22 -24.38 -66.22 -13.13
N VAL A 23 -24.50 -66.61 -14.41
CA VAL A 23 -24.35 -65.70 -15.56
C VAL A 23 -25.45 -64.62 -15.53
N LYS A 24 -26.70 -65.00 -15.24
CA LYS A 24 -27.83 -64.07 -15.13
C LYS A 24 -27.69 -63.10 -13.97
N VAL A 25 -27.19 -63.56 -12.82
CA VAL A 25 -26.88 -62.73 -11.65
C VAL A 25 -25.77 -61.73 -11.98
N ASN A 26 -24.69 -62.17 -12.63
CA ASN A 26 -23.59 -61.30 -13.02
C ASN A 26 -24.02 -60.22 -14.04
N LYS A 27 -24.85 -60.58 -15.03
CA LYS A 27 -25.41 -59.63 -15.99
C LYS A 27 -26.23 -58.53 -15.30
N LYS A 28 -27.09 -58.91 -14.35
CA LYS A 28 -27.92 -57.97 -13.58
C LYS A 28 -27.06 -57.03 -12.72
N THR A 29 -25.95 -57.51 -12.18
CA THR A 29 -24.99 -56.70 -11.42
C THR A 29 -24.26 -55.70 -12.32
N ILE A 30 -23.81 -56.13 -13.50
CA ILE A 30 -23.17 -55.26 -14.50
C ILE A 30 -24.12 -54.15 -14.97
N GLU A 31 -25.39 -54.48 -15.23
CA GLU A 31 -26.40 -53.49 -15.61
C GLU A 31 -26.68 -52.45 -14.52
N LYS A 32 -26.62 -52.85 -13.25
CA LYS A 32 -26.73 -51.90 -12.13
C LYS A 32 -25.52 -50.97 -12.11
N LEU A 33 -24.30 -51.51 -12.21
CA LEU A 33 -23.04 -50.75 -12.28
C LEU A 33 -23.04 -49.73 -13.42
N LEU A 34 -23.51 -50.12 -14.60
CA LEU A 34 -23.67 -49.24 -15.76
C LEU A 34 -24.62 -48.07 -15.48
N ARG A 35 -25.77 -48.32 -14.85
CA ARG A 35 -26.71 -47.25 -14.46
C ARG A 35 -26.09 -46.29 -13.45
N THR A 36 -25.37 -46.81 -12.46
CA THR A 36 -24.70 -45.96 -11.47
C THR A 36 -23.62 -45.10 -12.14
N ASN A 37 -22.83 -45.68 -13.05
CA ASN A 37 -21.79 -44.95 -13.78
C ASN A 37 -22.38 -43.83 -14.64
N LEU A 38 -23.51 -44.06 -15.31
CA LEU A 38 -24.22 -43.01 -16.04
C LEU A 38 -24.68 -41.87 -15.13
N GLN A 39 -25.21 -42.19 -13.95
CA GLN A 39 -25.60 -41.17 -12.96
C GLN A 39 -24.39 -40.38 -12.45
N ILE A 40 -23.25 -41.04 -12.22
CA ILE A 40 -22.00 -40.39 -11.81
C ILE A 40 -21.53 -39.42 -12.90
N ILE A 41 -21.52 -39.86 -14.16
CA ILE A 41 -21.12 -39.00 -15.30
C ILE A 41 -22.00 -37.75 -15.37
N SER A 42 -23.33 -37.91 -15.28
CA SER A 42 -24.23 -36.75 -15.31
C SER A 42 -23.97 -35.76 -14.16
N LYS A 43 -23.67 -36.26 -12.95
CA LYS A 43 -23.31 -35.41 -11.80
C LYS A 43 -21.98 -34.68 -12.02
N LEU A 44 -20.99 -35.34 -12.65
CA LEU A 44 -19.70 -34.73 -12.99
C LEU A 44 -19.86 -33.60 -14.01
N GLU A 45 -20.73 -33.76 -15.01
CA GLU A 45 -21.02 -32.70 -16.00
C GLU A 45 -21.62 -31.44 -15.34
N VAL A 46 -22.54 -31.62 -14.39
CA VAL A 46 -23.11 -30.51 -13.61
C VAL A 46 -22.02 -29.81 -12.79
N LEU A 47 -21.14 -30.56 -12.13
CA LEU A 47 -20.04 -29.98 -11.34
C LEU A 47 -19.05 -29.21 -12.20
N ILE A 48 -18.66 -29.75 -13.36
CA ILE A 48 -17.76 -29.08 -14.31
C ILE A 48 -18.37 -27.75 -14.78
N THR A 49 -19.67 -27.74 -15.06
CA THR A 49 -20.38 -26.52 -15.47
C THR A 49 -20.41 -25.48 -14.34
N GLY A 50 -20.68 -25.93 -13.10
CA GLY A 50 -20.63 -25.08 -11.91
C GLY A 50 -19.24 -24.47 -11.70
N GLN A 51 -18.17 -25.25 -11.88
CA GLN A 51 -16.80 -24.77 -11.72
C GLN A 51 -16.43 -23.69 -12.75
N LYS A 52 -16.79 -23.87 -14.03
CA LYS A 52 -16.56 -22.86 -15.08
C LYS A 52 -17.27 -21.53 -14.77
N ASN A 53 -18.48 -21.59 -14.22
CA ASN A 53 -19.22 -20.39 -13.81
C ASN A 53 -18.53 -19.66 -12.65
N LEU A 54 -18.02 -20.40 -11.67
CA LEU A 54 -17.27 -19.83 -10.55
C LEU A 54 -15.96 -19.18 -11.01
N GLU A 55 -15.20 -19.82 -11.89
CA GLU A 55 -13.97 -19.24 -12.47
C GLU A 55 -14.25 -17.93 -13.21
N THR A 56 -15.34 -17.88 -13.98
CA THR A 56 -15.78 -16.65 -14.67
C THR A 56 -16.15 -15.54 -13.68
N CYS A 57 -16.87 -15.90 -12.60
CA CYS A 57 -17.22 -14.95 -11.54
C CYS A 57 -15.97 -14.43 -10.80
N LEU A 58 -15.02 -15.31 -10.48
CA LEU A 58 -13.76 -14.94 -9.84
C LEU A 58 -12.93 -14.00 -10.71
N SER A 59 -12.80 -14.27 -12.01
CA SER A 59 -12.13 -13.35 -12.94
C SER A 59 -12.82 -11.99 -13.00
N GLY A 60 -14.15 -11.96 -12.96
CA GLY A 60 -14.93 -10.72 -12.89
C GLY A 60 -14.69 -9.94 -11.59
N ILE A 61 -14.63 -10.63 -10.45
CA ILE A 61 -14.32 -10.04 -9.14
C ILE A 61 -12.89 -9.51 -9.10
N GLU A 62 -11.91 -10.26 -9.61
CA GLU A 62 -10.51 -9.85 -9.67
C GLU A 62 -10.32 -8.59 -10.51
N LYS A 63 -10.97 -8.51 -11.68
CA LYS A 63 -10.98 -7.29 -12.51
C LYS A 63 -11.61 -6.11 -11.77
N LYS A 64 -12.72 -6.31 -11.06
CA LYS A 64 -13.36 -5.26 -10.25
C LYS A 64 -12.47 -4.83 -9.08
N LEU A 65 -11.77 -5.76 -8.43
CA LEU A 65 -10.85 -5.50 -7.33
C LEU A 65 -9.63 -4.70 -7.79
N ASN A 66 -9.09 -4.99 -8.98
CA ASN A 66 -8.00 -4.24 -9.60
C ASN A 66 -8.41 -2.85 -10.12
N ASN A 67 -9.69 -2.64 -10.44
CA ASN A 67 -10.23 -1.34 -10.86
C ASN A 67 -10.59 -0.44 -9.67
N ASN A 68 -11.22 -0.99 -8.64
CA ASN A 68 -11.02 -0.52 -7.26
C ASN A 68 -9.50 -0.65 -6.97
N ASN A 69 -8.88 -0.31 -5.86
CA ASN A 69 -7.41 -0.23 -5.75
C ASN A 69 -6.73 0.79 -6.69
N LYS A 70 -6.86 0.73 -8.03
CA LYS A 70 -6.43 1.78 -8.96
C LYS A 70 -7.21 3.08 -8.73
N ASN A 71 -8.51 2.98 -8.45
CA ASN A 71 -9.35 4.12 -8.08
C ASN A 71 -9.22 4.54 -6.61
N ASN A 72 -8.60 3.68 -5.77
CA ASN A 72 -8.41 3.92 -4.33
C ASN A 72 -7.01 4.47 -4.01
N ASN A 73 -6.15 4.55 -5.03
CA ASN A 73 -4.96 5.38 -4.96
C ASN A 73 -5.45 6.83 -4.97
N ASN A 74 -5.77 7.29 -3.78
CA ASN A 74 -5.89 8.68 -3.34
C ASN A 74 -4.60 9.41 -3.74
N THR A 75 -4.44 9.65 -5.03
CA THR A 75 -3.40 10.49 -5.59
C THR A 75 -3.89 11.88 -5.26
N ILE A 76 -3.75 12.27 -3.99
CA ILE A 76 -3.79 13.66 -3.58
C ILE A 76 -2.88 14.34 -4.57
N ASP A 77 -3.48 15.17 -5.40
CA ASP A 77 -2.86 15.72 -6.59
C ASP A 77 -1.50 16.30 -6.18
N LEU A 78 -0.44 15.89 -6.89
CA LEU A 78 0.90 16.38 -6.62
C LEU A 78 0.92 17.92 -6.71
N GLU A 79 0.08 18.48 -7.56
CA GLU A 79 -0.08 19.93 -7.73
C GLU A 79 -0.73 20.57 -6.49
N TYR A 80 -1.74 19.93 -5.91
CA TYR A 80 -2.35 20.36 -4.64
C TYR A 80 -1.33 20.33 -3.50
N ILE A 81 -0.48 19.29 -3.41
CA ILE A 81 0.57 19.21 -2.39
C ILE A 81 1.60 20.34 -2.57
N LYS A 82 2.01 20.64 -3.81
CA LYS A 82 2.95 21.73 -4.09
C LYS A 82 2.39 23.09 -3.68
N GLU A 83 1.14 23.37 -4.05
CA GLU A 83 0.49 24.64 -3.69
C GLU A 83 0.28 24.75 -2.16
N LEU A 84 -0.08 23.65 -1.49
CA LEU A 84 -0.12 23.60 -0.04
C LEU A 84 1.24 23.93 0.59
N VAL A 85 2.31 23.28 0.14
CA VAL A 85 3.68 23.54 0.62
C VAL A 85 4.04 25.01 0.47
N LYS A 86 3.75 25.59 -0.69
CA LYS A 86 4.05 26.99 -1.00
C LYS A 86 3.31 27.95 -0.08
N LYS A 87 2.01 27.73 0.16
CA LYS A 87 1.19 28.56 1.05
C LYS A 87 1.62 28.44 2.51
N VAL A 88 1.79 27.22 3.02
CA VAL A 88 2.25 26.98 4.40
C VAL A 88 3.63 27.57 4.62
N SER A 89 4.55 27.39 3.67
CA SER A 89 5.89 27.99 3.73
C SER A 89 5.80 29.50 3.84
N LYS A 90 4.95 30.16 3.02
CA LYS A 90 4.77 31.61 3.06
C LYS A 90 4.37 32.12 4.45
N ILE A 91 3.40 31.46 5.09
CA ILE A 91 2.93 31.81 6.45
C ILE A 91 4.03 31.58 7.49
N LEU A 92 4.73 30.46 7.38
CA LEU A 92 5.76 30.09 8.35
C LEU A 92 6.96 31.04 8.30
N PHE A 93 7.33 31.50 7.10
CA PHE A 93 8.43 32.45 6.89
C PHE A 93 8.15 33.88 7.32
N GLU A 94 6.89 34.24 7.53
CA GLU A 94 6.57 35.53 8.17
C GLU A 94 7.04 35.55 9.63
N ASN A 95 7.10 34.37 10.26
CA ASN A 95 7.43 34.22 11.67
C ASN A 95 8.81 33.62 11.92
N PHE A 96 9.38 32.81 11.01
CA PHE A 96 10.64 32.08 11.22
C PHE A 96 11.57 32.18 10.01
N VAL A 97 12.89 32.30 10.23
CA VAL A 97 13.90 32.25 9.14
C VAL A 97 14.21 30.80 8.75
N TYR A 98 14.33 29.93 9.75
CA TYR A 98 14.56 28.49 9.59
C TYR A 98 13.63 27.73 10.54
N PRO A 99 12.39 27.46 10.10
CA PRO A 99 11.48 26.64 10.89
C PRO A 99 12.00 25.20 10.99
N SER A 100 11.84 24.62 12.17
CA SER A 100 12.06 23.20 12.40
C SER A 100 11.00 22.34 11.70
N GLN A 101 11.28 21.05 11.54
CA GLN A 101 10.35 20.11 10.92
C GLN A 101 9.03 20.01 11.71
N ASP A 102 9.09 20.10 13.05
CA ASP A 102 7.91 20.05 13.91
C ASP A 102 7.08 21.33 13.80
N GLU A 103 7.72 22.51 13.72
CA GLU A 103 7.02 23.78 13.49
C GLU A 103 6.33 23.79 12.12
N TYR A 104 7.00 23.27 11.09
CA TYR A 104 6.40 23.14 9.77
C TYR A 104 5.20 22.18 9.77
N LYS A 105 5.30 21.05 10.48
CA LYS A 105 4.21 20.10 10.66
C LYS A 105 3.02 20.72 11.38
N LEU A 106 3.25 21.43 12.48
CA LEU A 106 2.22 22.13 13.24
C LEU A 106 1.53 23.21 12.42
N ALA A 107 2.29 24.00 11.67
CA ALA A 107 1.75 25.03 10.80
C ALA A 107 0.92 24.44 9.65
N THR A 108 1.39 23.34 9.05
CA THR A 108 0.65 22.61 8.01
C THR A 108 -0.67 22.06 8.55
N GLU A 109 -0.64 21.47 9.74
CA GLU A 109 -1.84 20.92 10.38
C GLU A 109 -2.84 22.01 10.74
N LYS A 110 -2.38 23.14 11.26
CA LYS A 110 -3.22 24.30 11.55
C LYS A 110 -3.86 24.85 10.28
N TYR A 111 -3.05 25.09 9.25
CA TYR A 111 -3.52 25.57 7.96
C TYR A 111 -4.57 24.65 7.32
N LEU A 112 -4.34 23.34 7.37
CA LEU A 112 -5.29 22.36 6.84
C LEU A 112 -6.59 22.31 7.65
N LYS A 113 -6.53 22.46 8.98
CA LYS A 113 -7.74 22.57 9.81
C LYS A 113 -8.57 23.80 9.43
N ASP A 114 -7.91 24.90 9.08
CA ASP A 114 -8.55 26.16 8.75
C ASP A 114 -9.13 26.17 7.32
N GLU A 115 -8.38 25.73 6.31
CA GLU A 115 -8.85 25.71 4.91
C GLU A 115 -9.68 24.47 4.55
N ASN A 116 -9.37 23.29 5.09
CA ASN A 116 -10.03 22.04 4.71
C ASN A 116 -10.10 21.04 5.89
N PRO A 117 -11.02 21.26 6.84
CA PRO A 117 -11.17 20.38 8.00
C PRO A 117 -11.62 18.96 7.62
N GLU A 118 -12.32 18.81 6.50
CA GLU A 118 -12.74 17.50 5.99
C GLU A 118 -11.54 16.64 5.58
N PHE A 119 -10.53 17.25 4.96
CA PHE A 119 -9.29 16.57 4.60
C PHE A 119 -8.50 16.09 5.82
N ILE A 120 -8.41 16.89 6.89
CA ILE A 120 -7.65 16.44 8.07
C ILE A 120 -8.43 15.38 8.87
N ARG A 121 -9.76 15.43 8.85
CA ARG A 121 -10.64 14.46 9.52
C ARG A 121 -10.50 13.04 8.99
N GLN A 122 -10.08 12.88 7.73
CA GLN A 122 -9.87 11.56 7.13
C GLN A 122 -8.66 10.80 7.72
N PHE A 123 -7.75 11.50 8.42
CA PHE A 123 -6.54 10.90 8.97
C PHE A 123 -6.69 10.58 10.46
N LYS A 124 -6.32 9.36 10.86
CA LYS A 124 -5.95 9.08 12.26
C LYS A 124 -4.60 9.73 12.59
N LYS A 125 -4.35 10.07 13.85
CA LYS A 125 -3.11 10.76 14.30
C LYS A 125 -1.82 10.12 13.76
N ASN A 126 -1.72 8.79 13.79
CA ASN A 126 -0.53 8.08 13.29
C ASN A 126 -0.45 8.07 11.74
N GLN A 127 -1.60 8.06 11.05
CA GLN A 127 -1.65 8.12 9.59
C GLN A 127 -1.26 9.51 9.07
N TRP A 128 -1.61 10.58 9.79
CA TRP A 128 -1.17 11.93 9.47
C TRP A 128 0.35 12.07 9.51
N ILE A 129 0.99 11.49 10.54
CA ILE A 129 2.46 11.51 10.67
C ILE A 129 3.11 10.80 9.48
N ILE A 130 2.64 9.59 9.15
CA ILE A 130 3.15 8.80 8.02
C ILE A 130 2.92 9.55 6.70
N PHE A 131 1.75 10.18 6.52
CA PHE A 131 1.45 10.99 5.34
C PHE A 131 2.42 12.17 5.22
N PHE A 132 2.61 12.94 6.30
CA PHE A 132 3.52 14.07 6.34
C PHE A 132 4.95 13.65 5.98
N GLU A 133 5.47 12.59 6.61
CA GLU A 133 6.84 12.13 6.36
C GLU A 133 7.05 11.54 4.96
N LYS A 134 6.02 10.91 4.38
CA LYS A 134 6.11 10.17 3.10
C LYS A 134 5.70 10.99 1.88
N LYS A 135 4.75 11.93 2.03
CA LYS A 135 4.11 12.66 0.91
C LYS A 135 4.49 14.14 0.85
N LEU A 136 4.93 14.74 1.95
CA LEU A 136 5.57 16.05 1.92
C LEU A 136 7.08 15.81 1.87
N PRO A 137 7.69 15.75 0.67
CA PRO A 137 9.12 15.52 0.60
C PRO A 137 9.83 16.65 1.34
N ARG A 138 10.84 16.26 2.14
CA ARG A 138 11.82 17.14 2.79
C ARG A 138 12.51 18.12 1.80
N LEU A 139 12.28 17.96 0.50
CA LEU A 139 12.93 18.63 -0.63
C LEU A 139 12.18 19.85 -1.20
N SER A 140 10.85 19.91 -1.16
CA SER A 140 10.09 21.07 -1.71
C SER A 140 10.18 22.31 -0.82
N ILE A 141 10.53 22.08 0.45
CA ILE A 141 11.04 23.05 1.40
C ILE A 141 12.31 23.71 0.81
N ARG A 142 13.32 22.94 0.38
CA ARG A 142 14.64 23.50 0.05
C ARG A 142 14.64 24.50 -1.12
N GLU A 143 13.87 24.25 -2.18
CA GLU A 143 13.85 25.12 -3.38
C GLU A 143 13.03 26.41 -3.18
N THR A 144 11.89 26.33 -2.48
CA THR A 144 11.08 27.52 -2.17
C THR A 144 11.73 28.37 -1.06
N PHE A 145 12.51 27.71 -0.18
CA PHE A 145 13.17 28.34 0.97
C PHE A 145 14.34 29.26 0.57
N THR A 146 15.12 28.93 -0.46
CA THR A 146 16.37 29.65 -0.77
C THR A 146 16.18 31.13 -1.11
N PHE A 147 15.11 31.50 -1.83
CA PHE A 147 14.88 32.91 -2.19
C PHE A 147 14.50 33.77 -0.98
N ARG A 148 13.57 33.30 -0.14
CA ARG A 148 13.13 34.02 1.09
C ARG A 148 14.22 34.02 2.16
N VAL A 149 14.92 32.90 2.35
CA VAL A 149 16.04 32.79 3.30
C VAL A 149 17.13 33.79 2.95
N LYS A 150 17.44 33.99 1.66
CA LYS A 150 18.44 34.99 1.24
C LYS A 150 18.07 36.41 1.67
N ASP A 151 16.81 36.80 1.50
CA ASP A 151 16.31 38.14 1.81
C ASP A 151 16.25 38.41 3.33
N VAL A 152 15.82 37.40 4.09
CA VAL A 152 15.78 37.46 5.56
C VAL A 152 17.19 37.39 6.15
N MET A 153 18.08 36.56 5.61
CA MET A 153 19.51 36.58 5.99
C MET A 153 20.11 37.95 5.72
N TYR A 154 19.87 38.53 4.54
CA TYR A 154 20.38 39.86 4.21
C TYR A 154 19.89 40.90 5.23
N SER A 155 18.62 40.85 5.62
CA SER A 155 18.05 41.72 6.65
C SER A 155 18.67 41.50 8.03
N ILE A 156 18.84 40.26 8.48
CA ILE A 156 19.46 39.93 9.78
C ILE A 156 20.93 40.35 9.80
N PHE A 157 21.67 40.13 8.72
CA PHE A 157 23.06 40.52 8.59
C PHE A 157 23.25 42.04 8.46
N LYS A 158 22.24 42.74 7.91
CA LYS A 158 22.20 44.21 7.90
C LYS A 158 21.94 44.77 9.30
N VAL A 159 21.00 44.20 10.06
CA VAL A 159 20.68 44.60 11.45
C VAL A 159 21.83 44.28 12.41
N THR A 160 22.51 43.15 12.23
CA THR A 160 23.72 42.80 13.00
C THR A 160 24.98 43.53 12.51
N GLY A 161 24.81 44.45 11.55
CA GLY A 161 25.80 45.39 11.08
C GLY A 161 26.99 44.72 10.39
N HIS A 162 26.76 43.93 9.33
CA HIS A 162 27.76 43.41 8.38
C HIS A 162 29.11 42.91 8.96
N LYS A 163 29.15 42.51 10.24
CA LYS A 163 30.39 42.25 10.99
C LYS A 163 30.53 40.77 11.34
N LEU A 164 30.09 39.88 10.44
CA LEU A 164 30.66 38.54 10.50
C LEU A 164 32.14 38.66 10.16
N PRO A 165 33.05 38.16 11.02
CA PRO A 165 34.45 38.10 10.68
C PRO A 165 34.62 37.35 9.37
N SER A 166 35.48 37.81 8.47
CA SER A 166 35.75 37.10 7.23
C SER A 166 36.44 35.76 7.53
N ILE A 167 36.22 34.79 6.66
CA ILE A 167 36.92 33.51 6.67
C ILE A 167 37.24 33.13 5.22
N ASN A 168 38.44 32.61 5.01
CA ASN A 168 38.88 32.14 3.70
C ASN A 168 38.20 30.80 3.37
N THR A 169 37.80 30.60 2.11
CA THR A 169 37.28 29.32 1.59
C THR A 169 38.32 28.19 1.64
N GLN A 170 39.61 28.51 1.74
CA GLN A 170 40.71 27.56 1.95
C GLN A 170 41.09 27.38 3.43
N ALA A 171 40.30 27.91 4.37
CA ALA A 171 40.60 27.79 5.80
C ALA A 171 40.59 26.32 6.25
N SER A 172 41.53 25.95 7.13
CA SER A 172 41.57 24.61 7.71
C SER A 172 40.40 24.38 8.67
N LEU A 173 40.08 23.11 8.94
CA LEU A 173 38.94 22.75 9.79
C LEU A 173 39.02 23.38 11.19
N SER A 174 40.24 23.47 11.74
CA SER A 174 40.50 24.12 13.03
C SER A 174 40.17 25.62 13.00
N MET A 175 40.59 26.33 11.95
CA MET A 175 40.29 27.76 11.77
C MET A 175 38.79 28.01 11.58
N ILE A 176 38.08 27.11 10.88
CA ILE A 176 36.61 27.17 10.75
C ILE A 176 35.95 26.99 12.11
N GLN A 177 36.44 26.05 12.93
CA GLN A 177 35.88 25.79 14.25
C GLN A 177 36.10 26.97 15.20
N GLU A 178 37.29 27.57 15.19
CA GLU A 178 37.60 28.79 15.95
C GLU A 178 36.71 29.95 15.51
N TRP A 179 36.53 30.13 14.19
CA TRP A 179 35.62 31.14 13.64
C TRP A 179 34.17 30.94 14.08
N LYS A 180 33.64 29.70 14.03
CA LYS A 180 32.30 29.37 14.52
C LYS A 180 32.14 29.61 16.03
N SER A 181 33.22 29.51 16.77
CA SER A 181 33.25 29.72 18.23
C SER A 181 33.24 31.19 18.64
N LYS A 182 33.49 32.12 17.71
CA LYS A 182 33.42 33.57 17.98
C LYS A 182 32.02 33.97 18.43
N ALA A 183 31.95 34.76 19.50
CA ALA A 183 30.68 35.18 20.11
C ALA A 183 29.74 35.88 19.13
N VAL A 184 30.27 36.68 18.19
CA VAL A 184 29.50 37.38 17.15
C VAL A 184 28.86 36.38 16.18
N VAL A 185 29.62 35.37 15.74
CA VAL A 185 29.13 34.33 14.82
C VAL A 185 28.05 33.50 15.50
N LYS A 186 28.27 33.09 16.75
CA LYS A 186 27.29 32.34 17.55
C LYS A 186 26.01 33.16 17.78
N ARG A 187 26.12 34.46 18.05
CA ARG A 187 24.97 35.36 18.22
C ARG A 187 24.17 35.50 16.92
N CYS A 188 24.83 35.74 15.79
CA CYS A 188 24.16 35.81 14.49
C CYS A 188 23.49 34.47 14.13
N TYR A 189 24.16 33.34 14.35
CA TYR A 189 23.60 32.02 14.13
C TYR A 189 22.34 31.78 14.97
N ASN A 190 22.38 32.08 16.27
CA ASN A 190 21.24 31.89 17.15
C ASN A 190 20.04 32.76 16.76
N ASN A 191 20.26 33.96 16.21
CA ASN A 191 19.18 34.83 15.75
C ASN A 191 18.48 34.30 14.49
N LEU A 192 19.08 33.37 13.73
CA LEU A 192 18.42 32.73 12.58
C LEU A 192 17.28 31.79 13.01
N PHE A 193 17.34 31.23 14.22
CA PHE A 193 16.31 30.31 14.72
C PHE A 193 15.29 31.00 15.62
N LYS A 194 15.46 32.30 15.88
CA LYS A 194 14.47 33.09 16.61
C LYS A 194 13.37 33.53 15.67
N LYS A 195 12.19 33.80 16.24
CA LYS A 195 11.09 34.37 15.49
C LYS A 195 11.46 35.77 14.97
N VAL A 196 11.08 36.05 13.73
CA VAL A 196 11.30 37.34 13.07
C VAL A 196 10.28 38.37 13.54
N LYS A 197 9.09 37.91 13.96
CA LYS A 197 8.03 38.72 14.57
C LYS A 197 7.58 38.03 15.86
N ASP A 198 7.54 38.81 16.95
CA ASP A 198 6.86 38.43 18.19
C ASP A 198 5.35 38.72 18.08
#